data_AF-A0A9P4V0A4-F1
#
_entry.id   AF-A0A9P4V0A4-F1
#
_cell.length_a   1.000
_cell.length_b   1.000
_cell.length_c   1.000
_cell.angle_alpha   90.00
_cell.angle_beta   90.00
_cell.angle_gamma   90.00
#
_symmetry.space_group_name_H-M   'P 1'
#
loop_
_entity.id
_entity.type
_entity.pdbx_description
1 polymer ?
#
loop_
_entity_poly.entity_id
_entity_poly.type
_entity_poly.pdbx_seq_one_letter_code
_entity_poly.pdbx_strand_id
1 'polypeptide(L)'
;MPHRLVDANANQGFIADVLKLQSFRTKPRVFILSDIGNEPDDAESLCRYLLYANQFDTEGLVACTSTWLRDRVCPERMESIIDAYGDVVDNLNTHVHPEHQYPSAQSLKEVVRKGAETYGMSAVGDDIPLSPGAELLFARIIAPSLHPLWVLCWGGTNTLASVLLQIDRRYAPEDAARLMSRLRVYAISDQDDTGAWIRTNFSDVFYISSVHGWNQYGMAAWTGISGEEYYGFDQGGPDSTKVSKQWIRDNVQVGPLGTAYPDFKYIPEGDTPTFLFLVQNGLGISEFPDYGSWGGRYTKTDASAGSLNGNHYSDTVDRVKGNDGRIYTSNHATIWRWRDAFQNDFAARMKWTITSDFARANHHPVISVNDSTGITPVRITADAGSTVTVNASKTYDPDGDELTFKWWHYKDPTANQWLVDAEVADLLIENVDKEGRVVNVTLPEPGRCGVDWVTKKPMEKGQILHLILEVTDSGTPALTTYRRILIQCMNKGLVGPSPPVERIEERPVDEVAAIPAGETDAPSSDATGDNRSAQARDDLLIRAVKRRIPGSWRESVFDW
;
A
#
# COMPACT_ATOMS: atom_id res chain seq x y z
N MET A 1 39.31 -21.33 29.68
CA MET A 1 38.38 -21.78 28.62
C MET A 1 37.93 -23.19 28.92
N PRO A 2 36.63 -23.45 29.07
CA PRO A 2 36.07 -24.75 28.73
C PRO A 2 35.27 -24.60 27.43
N HIS A 3 35.66 -25.38 26.41
CA HIS A 3 34.88 -25.58 25.20
C HIS A 3 33.49 -26.10 25.60
N ARG A 4 32.44 -25.31 25.32
CA ARG A 4 31.07 -25.84 25.23
C ARG A 4 31.04 -26.76 24.02
N LEU A 5 30.97 -28.06 24.26
CA LEU A 5 30.38 -29.01 23.34
C LEU A 5 28.92 -28.56 23.16
N VAL A 6 28.67 -27.74 22.14
CA VAL A 6 27.31 -27.48 21.67
C VAL A 6 26.83 -28.79 21.05
N ASP A 7 25.73 -29.29 21.59
CA ASP A 7 25.15 -30.58 21.21
C ASP A 7 24.83 -30.59 19.72
N ALA A 8 25.53 -31.41 18.94
CA ALA A 8 25.41 -31.42 17.48
C ALA A 8 23.97 -31.75 17.02
N ASN A 9 23.22 -32.50 17.84
CA ASN A 9 21.82 -32.83 17.60
C ASN A 9 20.87 -31.64 17.84
N ALA A 10 21.14 -30.81 18.84
CA ALA A 10 20.35 -29.59 19.09
C ALA A 10 20.56 -28.57 17.96
N ASN A 11 21.79 -28.48 17.44
CA ASN A 11 22.11 -27.61 16.31
C ASN A 11 21.45 -28.09 15.00
N GLN A 12 21.34 -29.42 14.78
CA GLN A 12 20.61 -29.96 13.63
C GLN A 12 19.10 -29.74 13.70
N GLY A 13 18.50 -29.87 14.88
CA GLY A 13 17.07 -29.59 15.09
C GLY A 13 16.74 -28.12 14.82
N PHE A 14 17.52 -27.20 15.40
CA PHE A 14 17.37 -25.76 15.17
C PHE A 14 17.49 -25.37 13.69
N ILE A 15 18.49 -25.90 12.97
CA ILE A 15 18.64 -25.65 11.53
C ILE A 15 17.43 -26.17 10.75
N ALA A 16 16.89 -27.33 11.11
CA ALA A 16 15.71 -27.88 10.44
C ALA A 16 14.45 -27.03 10.66
N ASP A 17 14.32 -26.35 11.80
CA ASP A 17 13.15 -25.51 12.11
C ASP A 17 13.21 -24.16 11.39
N VAL A 18 14.36 -23.48 11.37
CA VAL A 18 14.48 -22.19 10.65
C VAL A 18 14.40 -22.34 9.13
N LEU A 19 14.70 -23.51 8.58
CA LEU A 19 14.52 -23.82 7.15
C LEU A 19 13.06 -24.03 6.74
N LYS A 20 12.14 -24.21 7.70
CA LYS A 20 10.69 -24.28 7.46
C LYS A 20 10.06 -22.90 7.41
N LEU A 21 10.76 -21.84 7.80
CA LEU A 21 10.22 -20.49 7.81
C LEU A 21 10.08 -19.92 6.39
N GLN A 22 9.20 -18.93 6.27
CA GLN A 22 8.99 -18.21 5.01
C GLN A 22 10.30 -17.64 4.46
N SER A 23 10.56 -17.91 3.19
CA SER A 23 11.65 -17.30 2.40
C SER A 23 11.12 -16.31 1.36
N PHE A 24 11.97 -15.40 0.92
CA PHE A 24 11.67 -14.36 -0.06
C PHE A 24 12.61 -14.47 -1.27
N ARG A 25 12.11 -14.20 -2.48
CA ARG A 25 12.95 -14.26 -3.68
C ARG A 25 13.99 -13.15 -3.73
N THR A 26 13.62 -11.98 -3.23
CA THR A 26 14.42 -10.75 -3.27
C THR A 26 14.06 -9.88 -2.06
N LYS A 27 14.98 -9.02 -1.63
CA LYS A 27 14.67 -7.95 -0.66
C LYS A 27 14.47 -6.63 -1.42
N PRO A 28 13.34 -5.91 -1.25
CA PRO A 28 13.18 -4.57 -1.79
C PRO A 28 14.30 -3.65 -1.30
N ARG A 29 14.86 -2.85 -2.20
CA ARG A 29 15.86 -1.82 -1.85
C ARG A 29 15.12 -0.63 -1.25
N VAL A 30 15.52 -0.21 -0.06
CA VAL A 30 14.82 0.83 0.72
C VAL A 30 15.77 1.95 1.12
N PHE A 31 15.32 3.19 0.95
CA PHE A 31 15.99 4.41 1.36
C PHE A 31 14.99 5.28 2.13
N ILE A 32 15.29 5.62 3.39
CA ILE A 32 14.36 6.38 4.24
C ILE A 32 14.83 7.82 4.38
N LEU A 33 13.92 8.77 4.15
CA LEU A 33 14.06 10.19 4.47
C LEU A 33 13.13 10.50 5.65
N SER A 34 13.68 10.92 6.77
CA SER A 34 12.91 11.08 8.01
C SER A 34 13.31 12.35 8.75
N ASP A 35 12.34 13.11 9.22
CA ASP A 35 12.54 14.28 10.08
C ASP A 35 12.58 13.92 11.56
N ILE A 36 13.06 12.70 11.86
CA ILE A 36 13.26 12.18 13.21
C ILE A 36 13.83 13.24 14.16
N GLY A 37 13.18 13.37 15.31
CA GLY A 37 13.48 14.41 16.29
C GLY A 37 12.57 15.63 16.21
N ASN A 38 11.69 15.70 15.23
CA ASN A 38 10.48 16.51 15.26
C ASN A 38 9.50 15.99 16.32
N GLU A 39 8.96 14.79 16.07
CA GLU A 39 7.95 14.11 16.89
C GLU A 39 8.38 12.66 17.19
N PRO A 40 7.69 11.97 18.13
CA PRO A 40 8.06 10.62 18.52
C PRO A 40 7.84 9.55 17.44
N ASP A 41 6.93 9.78 16.50
CA ASP A 41 6.44 8.79 15.53
C ASP A 41 7.50 8.31 14.53
N ASP A 42 8.44 9.15 14.08
CA ASP A 42 9.59 8.66 13.28
C ASP A 42 10.44 7.65 14.06
N ALA A 43 10.62 7.87 15.38
CA ALA A 43 11.38 6.97 16.23
C ALA A 43 10.62 5.66 16.50
N GLU A 44 9.30 5.75 16.69
CA GLU A 44 8.40 4.58 16.77
C GLU A 44 8.46 3.75 15.48
N SER A 45 8.33 4.42 14.33
CA SER A 45 8.36 3.81 13.00
C SER A 45 9.73 3.20 12.69
N LEU A 46 10.84 3.83 13.11
CA LEU A 46 12.18 3.25 12.95
C LEU A 46 12.37 2.01 13.83
N CYS A 47 11.94 2.04 15.09
CA CYS A 47 11.97 0.88 15.98
C CYS A 47 11.24 -0.31 15.34
N ARG A 48 10.04 -0.07 14.78
CA ARG A 48 9.30 -1.12 14.09
C ARG A 48 9.93 -1.53 12.77
N TYR A 49 10.42 -0.60 11.95
CA TYR A 49 11.11 -0.91 10.68
C TYR A 49 12.25 -1.91 10.89
N LEU A 50 13.04 -1.74 11.96
CA LEU A 50 14.16 -2.63 12.28
C LEU A 50 13.73 -4.08 12.56
N LEU A 51 12.48 -4.28 13.00
CA LEU A 51 11.88 -5.62 13.15
C LEU A 51 11.48 -6.28 11.82
N TYR A 52 11.50 -5.54 10.71
CA TYR A 52 11.30 -6.07 9.35
C TYR A 52 12.54 -5.91 8.47
N ALA A 53 13.65 -5.37 8.99
CA ALA A 53 14.86 -5.11 8.20
C ALA A 53 15.44 -6.39 7.57
N ASN A 54 15.08 -7.58 8.06
CA ASN A 54 15.41 -8.85 7.44
C ASN A 54 14.76 -9.05 6.05
N GLN A 55 13.66 -8.34 5.75
CA GLN A 55 12.94 -8.37 4.48
C GLN A 55 13.42 -7.32 3.48
N PHE A 56 14.26 -6.37 3.91
CA PHE A 56 14.67 -5.21 3.12
C PHE A 56 16.19 -5.18 2.89
N ASP A 57 16.59 -4.52 1.80
CA ASP A 57 17.96 -4.08 1.58
C ASP A 57 18.02 -2.58 1.87
N THR A 58 18.39 -2.24 3.12
CA THR A 58 18.42 -0.85 3.59
C THR A 58 19.67 -0.16 3.05
N GLU A 59 19.48 0.75 2.10
CA GLU A 59 20.58 1.43 1.42
C GLU A 59 20.85 2.87 1.89
N GLY A 60 19.96 3.42 2.72
CA GLY A 60 20.07 4.76 3.28
C GLY A 60 19.07 5.01 4.41
N LEU A 61 19.56 5.64 5.48
CA LEU A 61 18.77 6.19 6.58
C LEU A 61 19.17 7.65 6.73
N VAL A 62 18.34 8.58 6.25
CA VAL A 62 18.71 9.99 6.17
C VAL A 62 17.81 10.83 7.05
N ALA A 63 18.41 11.47 8.06
CA ALA A 63 17.73 12.51 8.83
C ALA A 63 17.62 13.78 7.98
N CYS A 64 16.41 14.24 7.69
CA CYS A 64 16.12 15.41 6.87
C CYS A 64 15.24 16.41 7.61
N THR A 65 14.92 17.52 6.95
CA THR A 65 13.99 18.54 7.45
C THR A 65 12.58 18.29 6.93
N SER A 66 11.60 18.94 7.55
CA SER A 66 10.20 19.02 7.10
C SER A 66 9.64 20.41 7.45
N THR A 67 8.35 20.63 7.24
CA THR A 67 7.65 21.81 7.75
C THR A 67 7.66 21.90 9.28
N TRP A 68 7.78 20.77 9.97
CA TRP A 68 7.72 20.65 11.42
C TRP A 68 9.12 20.69 12.06
N LEU A 69 10.17 20.35 11.29
CA LEU A 69 11.58 20.50 11.66
C LEU A 69 12.36 21.16 10.51
N ARG A 70 12.43 22.50 10.49
CA ARG A 70 12.76 23.27 9.28
C ARG A 70 14.26 23.55 9.05
N ASP A 71 15.09 23.51 10.08
CA ASP A 71 16.42 24.12 10.07
C ASP A 71 17.52 23.29 10.76
N ARG A 72 17.22 22.04 11.10
CA ARG A 72 18.18 21.10 11.70
C ARG A 72 17.81 19.65 11.40
N VAL A 73 18.75 18.73 11.58
CA VAL A 73 18.54 17.28 11.46
C VAL A 73 19.16 16.53 12.65
N CYS A 74 18.62 15.37 13.00
CA CYS A 74 19.04 14.59 14.18
C CYS A 74 19.41 13.11 13.87
N PRO A 75 20.42 12.83 13.03
CA PRO A 75 20.85 11.46 12.73
C PRO A 75 21.26 10.64 13.97
N GLU A 76 21.75 11.30 15.02
CA GLU A 76 22.13 10.67 16.29
C GLU A 76 20.95 9.93 16.97
N ARG A 77 19.71 10.34 16.68
CA ARG A 77 18.51 9.63 17.14
C ARG A 77 18.35 8.29 16.43
N MET A 78 18.61 8.24 15.12
CA MET A 78 18.62 6.98 14.37
C MET A 78 19.72 6.06 14.91
N GLU A 79 20.93 6.59 15.13
CA GLU A 79 22.06 5.82 15.66
C GLU A 79 21.75 5.21 17.03
N SER A 80 21.11 5.98 17.93
CA SER A 80 20.70 5.51 19.26
C SER A 80 19.69 4.37 19.21
N ILE A 81 18.72 4.44 18.28
CA ILE A 81 17.74 3.36 18.07
C ILE A 81 18.42 2.13 17.48
N ILE A 82 19.36 2.32 16.54
CA ILE A 82 20.14 1.23 15.95
C ILE A 82 21.05 0.56 16.99
N ASP A 83 21.55 1.29 17.99
CA ASP A 83 22.27 0.70 19.12
C ASP A 83 21.38 -0.24 19.94
N ALA A 84 20.17 0.20 20.31
CA ALA A 84 19.21 -0.65 21.03
C ALA A 84 18.80 -1.88 20.21
N TYR A 85 18.74 -1.75 18.88
CA TYR A 85 18.57 -2.87 17.96
C TYR A 85 19.77 -3.83 17.96
N GLY A 86 20.99 -3.31 18.03
CA GLY A 86 22.22 -4.10 18.10
C GLY A 86 22.25 -5.06 19.30
N ASP A 87 21.60 -4.70 20.40
CA ASP A 87 21.47 -5.54 21.58
C ASP A 87 20.54 -6.76 21.38
N VAL A 88 19.72 -6.77 20.32
CA VAL A 88 18.69 -7.78 20.10
C VAL A 88 18.77 -8.50 18.75
N VAL A 89 19.62 -8.05 17.82
CA VAL A 89 19.70 -8.61 16.46
C VAL A 89 20.07 -10.10 16.43
N ASP A 90 20.89 -10.55 17.38
CA ASP A 90 21.26 -11.97 17.47
C ASP A 90 20.06 -12.84 17.87
N ASN A 91 19.18 -12.35 18.75
CA ASN A 91 17.93 -13.04 19.07
C ASN A 91 16.99 -13.05 17.85
N LEU A 92 16.80 -11.89 17.20
CA LEU A 92 15.97 -11.80 15.99
C LEU A 92 16.39 -12.80 14.90
N ASN A 93 17.70 -12.99 14.74
CA ASN A 93 18.29 -13.90 13.76
C ASN A 93 18.06 -15.39 14.04
N THR A 94 17.63 -15.77 15.25
CA THR A 94 17.20 -17.15 15.54
C THR A 94 15.76 -17.44 15.13
N HIS A 95 14.99 -16.40 14.76
CA HIS A 95 13.56 -16.49 14.45
C HIS A 95 13.26 -16.28 12.95
N VAL A 96 14.27 -16.24 12.10
CA VAL A 96 14.11 -16.01 10.65
C VAL A 96 14.94 -16.97 9.83
N HIS A 97 14.52 -17.17 8.58
CA HIS A 97 15.21 -18.03 7.63
C HIS A 97 16.70 -17.62 7.49
N PRO A 98 17.65 -18.56 7.46
CA PRO A 98 19.09 -18.25 7.42
C PRO A 98 19.53 -17.48 6.16
N GLU A 99 18.78 -17.55 5.06
CA GLU A 99 19.05 -16.75 3.85
C GLU A 99 18.52 -15.31 3.93
N HIS A 100 17.72 -14.99 4.95
CA HIS A 100 17.09 -13.69 5.14
C HIS A 100 17.27 -13.20 6.56
N GLN A 101 18.51 -13.26 7.03
CA GLN A 101 18.91 -12.70 8.31
C GLN A 101 18.75 -11.17 8.32
N TYR A 102 18.54 -10.65 9.53
CA TYR A 102 18.55 -9.24 9.86
C TYR A 102 19.95 -8.64 9.63
N PRO A 103 20.04 -7.39 9.11
CA PRO A 103 21.31 -6.71 8.94
C PRO A 103 21.95 -6.38 10.29
N SER A 104 23.28 -6.34 10.36
CA SER A 104 23.95 -5.92 11.59
C SER A 104 23.67 -4.44 11.91
N ALA A 105 23.69 -4.07 13.20
CA ALA A 105 23.63 -2.67 13.62
C ALA A 105 24.73 -1.82 12.98
N GLN A 106 25.95 -2.37 12.83
CA GLN A 106 27.05 -1.70 12.16
C GLN A 106 26.71 -1.35 10.70
N SER A 107 26.21 -2.32 9.92
CA SER A 107 25.84 -2.07 8.52
C SER A 107 24.72 -1.04 8.35
N LEU A 108 23.79 -0.96 9.32
CA LEU A 108 22.76 0.06 9.31
C LEU A 108 23.32 1.44 9.63
N LYS A 109 24.22 1.56 10.61
CA LYS A 109 24.91 2.82 10.94
C LYS A 109 25.73 3.35 9.79
N GLU A 110 26.36 2.47 9.01
CA GLU A 110 27.17 2.84 7.84
C GLU A 110 26.37 3.59 6.76
N VAL A 111 25.04 3.44 6.72
CA VAL A 111 24.14 4.14 5.79
C VAL A 111 23.37 5.30 6.42
N VAL A 112 23.61 5.64 7.70
CA VAL A 112 23.04 6.82 8.34
C VAL A 112 23.73 8.09 7.82
N ARG A 113 22.98 9.06 7.31
CA ARG A 113 23.53 10.34 6.82
C ARG A 113 22.65 11.53 7.21
N LYS A 114 23.25 12.72 7.16
CA LYS A 114 22.53 14.00 7.25
C LYS A 114 22.01 14.43 5.90
N GLY A 115 20.73 14.81 5.84
CA GLY A 115 20.14 15.61 4.78
C GLY A 115 20.58 17.09 4.88
N ALA A 116 19.93 17.94 4.09
CA ALA A 116 20.15 19.38 4.19
C ALA A 116 19.46 19.95 5.44
N GLU A 117 20.15 20.81 6.20
CA GLU A 117 19.63 21.49 7.39
C GLU A 117 18.85 22.77 7.01
N THR A 118 18.02 22.68 5.96
CA THR A 118 17.18 23.80 5.49
C THR A 118 15.91 23.29 4.83
N TYR A 119 14.82 24.04 5.01
CA TYR A 119 13.49 23.66 4.54
C TYR A 119 13.37 23.63 3.02
N GLY A 120 12.90 22.49 2.51
CA GLY A 120 12.30 22.38 1.19
C GLY A 120 13.22 22.82 0.05
N MET A 121 12.68 23.61 -0.87
CA MET A 121 13.37 24.09 -2.07
C MET A 121 14.60 24.96 -1.77
N SER A 122 14.77 25.45 -0.53
CA SER A 122 16.01 26.14 -0.13
C SER A 122 17.24 25.23 -0.20
N ALA A 123 17.06 23.91 -0.20
CA ALA A 123 18.12 22.92 -0.39
C ALA A 123 18.31 22.50 -1.86
N VAL A 124 17.55 23.07 -2.80
CA VAL A 124 17.46 22.58 -4.20
C VAL A 124 17.86 23.69 -5.16
N GLY A 125 19.00 23.54 -5.83
CA GLY A 125 19.51 24.51 -6.80
C GLY A 125 20.68 23.96 -7.61
N ASP A 126 20.98 24.60 -8.74
CA ASP A 126 22.11 24.23 -9.61
C ASP A 126 23.46 24.52 -8.91
N ASP A 127 23.51 25.54 -8.06
CA ASP A 127 24.66 26.02 -7.29
C ASP A 127 24.68 25.56 -5.83
N ILE A 128 23.72 24.71 -5.43
CA ILE A 128 23.63 24.16 -4.07
C ILE A 128 24.25 22.75 -4.07
N PRO A 129 25.34 22.51 -3.29
CA PRO A 129 25.93 21.18 -3.16
C PRO A 129 24.95 20.17 -2.57
N LEU A 130 25.05 18.92 -3.01
CA LEU A 130 24.30 17.82 -2.39
C LEU A 130 24.73 17.66 -0.93
N SER A 131 23.76 17.46 -0.03
CA SER A 131 24.04 17.03 1.34
C SER A 131 24.61 15.60 1.36
N PRO A 132 25.28 15.15 2.44
CA PRO A 132 25.78 13.77 2.53
C PRO A 132 24.73 12.69 2.27
N GLY A 133 23.48 12.91 2.71
CA GLY A 133 22.35 12.02 2.42
C GLY A 133 21.92 12.05 0.95
N ALA A 134 21.94 13.22 0.31
CA ALA A 134 21.64 13.35 -1.10
C ALA A 134 22.76 12.76 -1.99
N GLU A 135 24.02 12.87 -1.60
CA GLU A 135 25.15 12.19 -2.25
C GLU A 135 25.00 10.67 -2.20
N LEU A 136 24.62 10.14 -1.02
CA LEU A 136 24.34 8.71 -0.86
C LEU A 136 23.19 8.27 -1.77
N LEU A 137 22.06 8.99 -1.75
CA LEU A 137 20.91 8.69 -2.61
C LEU A 137 21.28 8.74 -4.10
N PHE A 138 21.99 9.78 -4.54
CA PHE A 138 22.48 9.89 -5.91
C PHE A 138 23.32 8.68 -6.29
N ALA A 139 24.26 8.26 -5.43
CA ALA A 139 25.09 7.07 -5.65
C ALA A 139 24.25 5.78 -5.76
N ARG A 140 23.24 5.60 -4.90
CA ARG A 140 22.33 4.43 -4.95
C ARG A 140 21.47 4.39 -6.20
N ILE A 141 21.09 5.56 -6.73
CA ILE A 141 20.34 5.66 -7.98
C ILE A 141 21.25 5.31 -9.15
N ILE A 142 22.43 5.90 -9.29
CA ILE A 142 23.27 5.67 -10.48
C ILE A 142 23.91 4.28 -10.51
N ALA A 143 23.99 3.59 -9.37
CA ALA A 143 24.47 2.22 -9.29
C ALA A 143 23.66 1.29 -10.24
N PRO A 144 24.32 0.37 -10.97
CA PRO A 144 23.63 -0.64 -11.75
C PRO A 144 22.76 -1.53 -10.85
N SER A 145 21.46 -1.59 -11.14
CA SER A 145 20.53 -2.47 -10.44
C SER A 145 19.33 -2.77 -11.33
N LEU A 146 18.87 -4.02 -11.28
CA LEU A 146 17.65 -4.48 -11.94
C LEU A 146 16.41 -4.30 -11.05
N HIS A 147 16.60 -3.94 -9.78
CA HIS A 147 15.53 -3.77 -8.81
C HIS A 147 15.29 -2.28 -8.54
N PRO A 148 14.01 -1.87 -8.41
CA PRO A 148 13.68 -0.49 -8.08
C PRO A 148 14.22 -0.11 -6.70
N LEU A 149 14.48 1.17 -6.50
CA LEU A 149 14.79 1.76 -5.19
C LEU A 149 13.54 2.45 -4.65
N TRP A 150 13.06 1.98 -3.50
CA TRP A 150 11.98 2.61 -2.76
C TRP A 150 12.52 3.72 -1.87
N VAL A 151 12.06 4.94 -2.09
CA VAL A 151 12.34 6.11 -1.24
C VAL A 151 11.11 6.35 -0.38
N LEU A 152 11.22 6.06 0.91
CA LEU A 152 10.17 6.24 1.90
C LEU A 152 10.37 7.60 2.57
N CYS A 153 9.41 8.51 2.40
CA CYS A 153 9.52 9.88 2.89
C CYS A 153 8.58 10.07 4.08
N TRP A 154 9.17 10.06 5.28
CA TRP A 154 8.50 10.27 6.56
C TRP A 154 8.41 11.78 6.85
N GLY A 155 9.44 12.54 6.45
CA GLY A 155 9.45 14.01 6.53
C GLY A 155 9.36 14.72 5.19
N GLY A 156 10.22 15.73 5.00
CA GLY A 156 10.36 16.44 3.73
C GLY A 156 11.04 15.62 2.65
N THR A 157 10.96 16.09 1.40
CA THR A 157 11.51 15.41 0.22
C THR A 157 12.65 16.17 -0.45
N ASN A 158 13.19 17.19 0.21
CA ASN A 158 14.25 18.05 -0.33
C ASN A 158 15.51 17.28 -0.76
N THR A 159 15.85 16.20 -0.04
CA THR A 159 16.96 15.30 -0.37
C THR A 159 16.71 14.62 -1.71
N LEU A 160 15.51 14.08 -1.93
CA LEU A 160 15.12 13.49 -3.22
C LEU A 160 15.08 14.55 -4.33
N ALA A 161 14.47 15.72 -4.08
CA ALA A 161 14.35 16.79 -5.05
C ALA A 161 15.72 17.28 -5.56
N SER A 162 16.67 17.48 -4.65
CA SER A 162 18.04 17.88 -5.01
C SER A 162 18.72 16.85 -5.91
N VAL A 163 18.53 15.56 -5.64
CA VAL A 163 19.10 14.47 -6.44
C VAL A 163 18.45 14.37 -7.82
N LEU A 164 17.13 14.49 -7.90
CA LEU A 164 16.42 14.49 -9.19
C LEU A 164 16.86 15.65 -10.06
N LEU A 165 17.00 16.86 -9.50
CA LEU A 165 17.54 18.01 -10.21
C LEU A 165 18.96 17.73 -10.74
N GLN A 166 19.85 17.19 -9.90
CA GLN A 166 21.22 16.90 -10.32
C GLN A 166 21.27 15.80 -11.40
N ILE A 167 20.38 14.81 -11.38
CA ILE A 167 20.29 13.80 -12.46
C ILE A 167 19.85 14.46 -13.76
N ASP A 168 18.80 15.28 -13.76
CA ASP A 168 18.31 16.02 -14.93
C ASP A 168 19.39 16.92 -15.54
N ARG A 169 20.25 17.51 -14.71
CA ARG A 169 21.33 18.40 -15.16
C ARG A 169 22.56 17.67 -15.68
N ARG A 170 22.94 16.54 -15.07
CA ARG A 170 24.22 15.86 -15.34
C ARG A 170 24.16 14.82 -16.45
N TYR A 171 22.97 14.31 -16.77
CA TYR A 171 22.79 13.23 -17.74
C TYR A 171 21.99 13.68 -18.96
N ALA A 172 22.20 12.98 -20.08
CA ALA A 172 21.36 13.15 -21.26
C ALA A 172 19.89 12.80 -20.92
N PRO A 173 18.89 13.38 -21.60
CA PRO A 173 17.48 13.16 -21.28
C PRO A 173 17.07 11.68 -21.23
N GLU A 174 17.52 10.84 -22.17
CA GLU A 174 17.23 9.40 -22.13
C GLU A 174 17.84 8.68 -20.92
N ASP A 175 19.03 9.09 -20.49
CA ASP A 175 19.71 8.52 -19.33
C ASP A 175 19.07 8.98 -18.03
N ALA A 176 18.72 10.26 -17.91
CA ALA A 176 17.99 10.79 -16.77
C ALA A 176 16.64 10.06 -16.59
N ALA A 177 15.86 9.94 -17.67
CA ALA A 177 14.59 9.21 -17.66
C ALA A 177 14.79 7.73 -17.24
N ARG A 178 15.80 7.05 -17.78
CA ARG A 178 16.14 5.67 -17.40
C ARG A 178 16.54 5.56 -15.93
N LEU A 179 17.35 6.48 -15.42
CA LEU A 179 17.76 6.51 -14.00
C LEU A 179 16.53 6.70 -13.09
N MET A 180 15.69 7.69 -13.40
CA MET A 180 14.50 8.05 -12.62
C MET A 180 13.39 6.99 -12.68
N SER A 181 13.25 6.26 -13.79
CA SER A 181 12.24 5.18 -13.94
C SER A 181 12.39 4.02 -12.94
N ARG A 182 13.57 3.91 -12.31
CA ARG A 182 13.88 2.91 -11.28
C ARG A 182 13.49 3.34 -9.86
N LEU A 183 13.01 4.57 -9.68
CA LEU A 183 12.56 5.07 -8.39
C LEU A 183 11.10 4.70 -8.14
N ARG A 184 10.81 4.39 -6.88
CA ARG A 184 9.46 4.30 -6.33
C ARG A 184 9.43 5.17 -5.09
N VAL A 185 8.52 6.13 -5.00
CA VAL A 185 8.42 7.03 -3.86
C VAL A 185 7.13 6.76 -3.13
N TYR A 186 7.19 6.70 -1.81
CA TYR A 186 6.01 6.75 -0.95
C TYR A 186 6.23 7.80 0.13
N ALA A 187 5.51 8.93 0.00
CA ALA A 187 5.57 10.06 0.90
C ALA A 187 4.32 10.14 1.80
N ILE A 188 4.54 10.44 3.08
CA ILE A 188 3.49 10.77 4.05
C ILE A 188 3.09 12.23 3.86
N SER A 189 2.06 12.45 3.04
CA SER A 189 1.39 13.75 2.84
C SER A 189 2.27 14.94 2.41
N ASP A 190 3.44 14.71 1.79
CA ASP A 190 4.40 15.74 1.38
C ASP A 190 4.63 16.84 2.43
N GLN A 191 5.62 16.67 3.29
CA GLN A 191 5.82 17.59 4.42
C GLN A 191 6.69 18.82 4.11
N ASP A 192 6.97 19.12 2.84
CA ASP A 192 7.63 20.36 2.39
C ASP A 192 7.16 20.79 1.00
N ASP A 193 7.69 21.91 0.50
CA ASP A 193 7.34 22.44 -0.83
C ASP A 193 7.98 21.68 -2.00
N THR A 194 8.85 20.69 -1.72
CA THR A 194 9.56 19.94 -2.76
C THR A 194 8.74 18.76 -3.27
N GLY A 195 7.84 18.19 -2.46
CA GLY A 195 6.99 17.08 -2.91
C GLY A 195 6.11 17.48 -4.11
N ALA A 196 5.38 18.60 -3.96
CA ALA A 196 4.58 19.22 -5.03
C ALA A 196 5.41 19.55 -6.27
N TRP A 197 6.62 20.05 -6.05
CA TRP A 197 7.57 20.35 -7.13
C TRP A 197 8.02 19.08 -7.86
N ILE A 198 8.36 17.99 -7.15
CA ILE A 198 8.74 16.70 -7.75
C ILE A 198 7.62 16.17 -8.63
N ARG A 199 6.39 16.08 -8.09
CA ARG A 199 5.25 15.59 -8.87
C ARG A 199 5.00 16.45 -10.11
N THR A 200 5.18 17.75 -10.02
CA THR A 200 4.95 18.63 -11.18
C THR A 200 6.05 18.53 -12.24
N ASN A 201 7.31 18.41 -11.83
CA ASN A 201 8.47 18.54 -12.74
C ASN A 201 9.07 17.19 -13.17
N PHE A 202 8.80 16.12 -12.41
CA PHE A 202 9.28 14.75 -12.66
C PHE A 202 8.11 13.77 -12.62
N SER A 203 7.05 14.08 -13.37
CA SER A 203 5.79 13.34 -13.35
C SER A 203 5.89 11.87 -13.75
N ASP A 204 6.99 11.45 -14.39
CA ASP A 204 7.25 10.05 -14.75
C ASP A 204 7.71 9.20 -13.55
N VAL A 205 8.18 9.84 -12.46
CA VAL A 205 8.57 9.14 -11.23
C VAL A 205 7.33 8.55 -10.58
N PHE A 206 7.40 7.25 -10.27
CA PHE A 206 6.37 6.58 -9.49
C PHE A 206 6.28 7.20 -8.10
N TYR A 207 5.13 7.77 -7.74
CA TYR A 207 4.98 8.56 -6.53
C TYR A 207 3.63 8.29 -5.85
N ILE A 208 3.65 7.69 -4.67
CA ILE A 208 2.48 7.54 -3.79
C ILE A 208 2.50 8.69 -2.77
N SER A 209 1.40 9.43 -2.66
CA SER A 209 1.18 10.38 -1.57
C SER A 209 -0.30 10.64 -1.37
N SER A 210 -0.69 10.77 -0.10
CA SER A 210 -1.98 11.35 0.24
C SER A 210 -1.98 12.85 -0.12
N VAL A 211 -2.92 13.29 -0.95
CA VAL A 211 -3.06 14.70 -1.36
C VAL A 211 -4.34 15.25 -0.74
N HIS A 212 -4.18 16.23 0.15
CA HIS A 212 -5.28 16.89 0.85
C HIS A 212 -4.95 18.37 1.10
N GLY A 213 -5.92 19.12 1.63
CA GLY A 213 -5.66 20.50 2.07
C GLY A 213 -4.57 20.55 3.14
N TRP A 214 -3.78 21.62 3.19
CA TRP A 214 -2.67 21.73 4.14
C TRP A 214 -3.12 21.43 5.57
N ASN A 215 -2.35 20.57 6.26
CA ASN A 215 -2.60 20.15 7.65
C ASN A 215 -3.97 19.46 7.90
N GLN A 216 -4.67 19.01 6.85
CA GLN A 216 -5.90 18.21 6.96
C GLN A 216 -5.58 16.71 6.98
N TYR A 217 -4.66 16.28 7.84
CA TYR A 217 -4.14 14.90 7.87
C TYR A 217 -5.21 13.84 8.13
N GLY A 218 -6.31 14.17 8.81
CA GLY A 218 -7.44 13.25 8.99
C GLY A 218 -8.09 12.79 7.68
N MET A 219 -7.78 13.44 6.55
CA MET A 219 -8.20 13.00 5.21
C MET A 219 -7.25 11.98 4.58
N ALA A 220 -6.09 11.70 5.17
CA ALA A 220 -5.04 10.91 4.56
C ALA A 220 -5.13 9.43 4.94
N ALA A 221 -4.90 8.54 3.96
CA ALA A 221 -5.01 7.09 4.14
C ALA A 221 -4.09 6.58 5.25
N TRP A 222 -2.86 7.11 5.35
CA TRP A 222 -1.85 6.69 6.33
C TRP A 222 -2.32 6.83 7.78
N THR A 223 -3.21 7.79 8.08
CA THR A 223 -3.80 7.92 9.43
C THR A 223 -4.62 6.69 9.82
N GLY A 224 -5.01 5.84 8.87
CA GLY A 224 -5.58 4.53 9.12
C GLY A 224 -4.65 3.59 9.92
N ILE A 225 -3.38 3.94 10.19
CA ILE A 225 -2.50 3.18 11.10
C ILE A 225 -2.93 3.24 12.58
N SER A 226 -3.58 4.33 13.02
CA SER A 226 -3.96 4.51 14.44
C SER A 226 -4.84 5.75 14.74
N GLY A 227 -5.30 6.46 13.71
CA GLY A 227 -5.88 7.80 13.83
C GLY A 227 -7.39 7.89 14.03
N GLU A 228 -8.11 6.78 14.08
CA GLU A 228 -9.58 6.71 14.11
C GLU A 228 -10.17 7.51 15.29
N GLU A 229 -9.57 7.41 16.48
CA GLU A 229 -10.04 8.13 17.66
C GLU A 229 -9.61 9.61 17.65
N TYR A 230 -8.39 9.90 17.20
CA TYR A 230 -7.82 11.26 17.22
C TYR A 230 -8.42 12.18 16.15
N TYR A 231 -8.58 11.69 14.92
CA TYR A 231 -9.12 12.45 13.79
C TYR A 231 -10.63 12.27 13.59
N GLY A 232 -11.26 11.29 14.25
CA GLY A 232 -12.72 11.12 14.25
C GLY A 232 -13.28 10.47 12.99
N PHE A 233 -12.57 9.52 12.39
CA PHE A 233 -13.05 8.70 11.26
C PHE A 233 -13.22 7.24 11.71
N ASP A 234 -14.07 6.50 11.00
CA ASP A 234 -14.27 5.04 11.14
C ASP A 234 -14.29 4.46 12.57
N GLN A 235 -14.77 5.21 13.57
CA GLN A 235 -14.85 4.73 14.95
C GLN A 235 -15.74 3.49 15.03
N GLY A 236 -15.21 2.41 15.62
CA GLY A 236 -15.84 1.08 15.65
C GLY A 236 -15.45 0.17 14.48
N GLY A 237 -14.73 0.69 13.47
CA GLY A 237 -14.17 -0.05 12.37
C GLY A 237 -13.04 -0.99 12.83
N PRO A 238 -11.85 -0.45 13.17
CA PRO A 238 -10.75 -1.23 13.74
C PRO A 238 -10.89 -1.44 15.26
N ASP A 239 -10.04 -2.32 15.81
CA ASP A 239 -9.83 -2.44 17.26
C ASP A 239 -8.85 -1.38 17.76
N SER A 240 -9.38 -0.26 18.27
CA SER A 240 -8.57 0.84 18.83
C SER A 240 -7.77 0.42 20.07
N THR A 241 -8.14 -0.66 20.77
CA THR A 241 -7.42 -1.08 21.98
C THR A 241 -5.98 -1.48 21.67
N LYS A 242 -5.72 -1.98 20.45
CA LYS A 242 -4.40 -2.39 19.97
C LYS A 242 -3.44 -1.25 19.59
N VAL A 243 -3.88 -0.01 19.70
CA VAL A 243 -3.02 1.18 19.55
C VAL A 243 -3.04 2.05 20.81
N SER A 244 -3.69 1.57 21.87
CA SER A 244 -3.71 2.26 23.15
C SER A 244 -2.32 2.29 23.79
N LYS A 245 -2.08 3.31 24.64
CA LYS A 245 -0.84 3.39 25.43
C LYS A 245 -0.59 2.13 26.26
N GLN A 246 -1.65 1.52 26.80
CA GLN A 246 -1.53 0.30 27.58
C GLN A 246 -1.07 -0.88 26.70
N TRP A 247 -1.67 -1.04 25.53
CA TRP A 247 -1.27 -2.11 24.60
C TRP A 247 0.17 -1.93 24.13
N ILE A 248 0.57 -0.71 23.75
CA ILE A 248 1.96 -0.39 23.36
C ILE A 248 2.92 -0.69 24.50
N ARG A 249 2.57 -0.28 25.74
CA ARG A 249 3.40 -0.58 26.91
C ARG A 249 3.62 -2.08 27.11
N ASP A 250 2.57 -2.86 26.99
CA ASP A 250 2.59 -4.28 27.32
C ASP A 250 3.20 -5.15 26.21
N ASN A 251 3.12 -4.71 24.95
CA ASN A 251 3.51 -5.52 23.79
C ASN A 251 4.70 -4.97 22.99
N VAL A 252 4.98 -3.66 23.11
CA VAL A 252 5.98 -2.97 22.27
C VAL A 252 7.10 -2.38 23.11
N GLN A 253 6.81 -1.69 24.20
CA GLN A 253 7.83 -1.09 25.08
C GLN A 253 8.44 -2.13 26.03
N VAL A 254 8.82 -3.29 25.49
CA VAL A 254 9.36 -4.45 26.20
C VAL A 254 10.75 -4.80 25.70
N GLY A 255 11.62 -5.27 26.59
CA GLY A 255 13.00 -5.63 26.25
C GLY A 255 13.89 -4.43 25.87
N PRO A 256 15.13 -4.68 25.40
CA PRO A 256 16.09 -3.63 25.11
C PRO A 256 15.63 -2.67 24.00
N LEU A 257 15.19 -3.19 22.85
CA LEU A 257 14.70 -2.36 21.74
C LEU A 257 13.43 -1.58 22.13
N GLY A 258 12.53 -2.19 22.90
CA GLY A 258 11.30 -1.51 23.35
C GLY A 258 11.55 -0.30 24.24
N THR A 259 12.71 -0.20 24.89
CA THR A 259 13.10 0.99 25.66
C THR A 259 13.40 2.19 24.75
N ALA A 260 13.76 1.96 23.49
CA ALA A 260 13.96 3.00 22.49
C ALA A 260 12.65 3.45 21.80
N TYR A 261 11.55 2.73 22.01
CA TYR A 261 10.22 3.08 21.48
C TYR A 261 9.55 4.11 22.40
N PRO A 262 9.40 5.39 21.98
CA PRO A 262 8.88 6.43 22.85
C PRO A 262 7.35 6.35 23.04
N ASP A 263 6.82 7.18 23.94
CA ASP A 263 5.38 7.40 24.03
C ASP A 263 4.92 8.35 22.91
N PHE A 264 3.84 7.97 22.21
CA PHE A 264 3.27 8.80 21.16
C PHE A 264 2.66 10.10 21.71
N LYS A 265 2.74 11.16 20.89
CA LYS A 265 2.21 12.50 21.20
C LYS A 265 0.80 12.72 20.65
N TYR A 266 0.53 12.29 19.42
CA TYR A 266 -0.77 12.41 18.74
C TYR A 266 -1.35 11.03 18.44
N ILE A 267 -0.90 10.43 17.35
CA ILE A 267 -1.20 9.04 16.98
C ILE A 267 0.14 8.30 16.87
N PRO A 268 0.21 7.00 17.21
CA PRO A 268 1.44 6.24 17.05
C PRO A 268 1.72 5.94 15.56
N GLU A 269 3.00 5.99 15.20
CA GLU A 269 3.53 5.43 13.94
C GLU A 269 2.91 5.95 12.62
N GLY A 270 2.78 7.28 12.47
CA GLY A 270 2.24 7.90 11.25
C GLY A 270 2.94 7.46 9.95
N ASP A 271 4.24 7.16 10.03
CA ASP A 271 5.08 6.84 8.87
C ASP A 271 5.20 5.36 8.54
N THR A 272 4.89 4.49 9.51
CA THR A 272 4.93 3.02 9.38
C THR A 272 4.23 2.47 8.13
N PRO A 273 3.09 3.02 7.64
CA PRO A 273 2.48 2.57 6.40
C PRO A 273 3.44 2.47 5.20
N THR A 274 4.44 3.35 5.12
CA THR A 274 5.40 3.38 4.01
C THR A 274 6.17 2.08 3.83
N PHE A 275 6.62 1.45 4.93
CA PHE A 275 7.34 0.17 4.85
C PHE A 275 6.41 -1.03 5.01
N LEU A 276 5.27 -0.91 5.70
CA LEU A 276 4.24 -1.96 5.71
C LEU A 276 3.69 -2.24 4.31
N PHE A 277 3.73 -1.24 3.42
CA PHE A 277 3.44 -1.42 1.99
C PHE A 277 4.36 -2.42 1.29
N LEU A 278 5.59 -2.55 1.78
CA LEU A 278 6.64 -3.41 1.21
C LEU A 278 6.80 -4.74 1.96
N VAL A 279 6.12 -4.92 3.10
CA VAL A 279 6.21 -6.17 3.88
C VAL A 279 5.75 -7.35 3.03
N GLN A 280 6.58 -8.37 3.02
CA GLN A 280 6.52 -9.52 2.14
C GLN A 280 5.65 -10.65 2.75
N ASN A 281 4.39 -10.35 3.05
CA ASN A 281 3.43 -11.29 3.68
C ASN A 281 2.49 -12.01 2.70
N GLY A 282 2.66 -11.79 1.39
CA GLY A 282 1.88 -12.41 0.31
C GLY A 282 0.56 -11.72 -0.06
N LEU A 283 0.24 -10.59 0.58
CA LEU A 283 -0.95 -9.77 0.29
C LEU A 283 -0.71 -8.76 -0.84
N GLY A 284 0.32 -7.93 -0.67
CA GLY A 284 0.64 -6.81 -1.56
C GLY A 284 1.50 -7.20 -2.76
N ILE A 285 1.45 -6.37 -3.80
CA ILE A 285 2.46 -6.35 -4.87
C ILE A 285 2.88 -4.89 -5.03
N SER A 286 4.10 -4.55 -4.63
CA SER A 286 4.52 -3.15 -4.48
C SER A 286 4.45 -2.33 -5.79
N GLU A 287 4.61 -2.98 -6.94
CA GLU A 287 4.48 -2.35 -8.27
C GLU A 287 3.02 -2.09 -8.69
N PHE A 288 2.03 -2.55 -7.92
CA PHE A 288 0.60 -2.36 -8.15
C PHE A 288 -0.06 -1.74 -6.91
N PRO A 289 0.07 -0.41 -6.70
CA PRO A 289 -0.53 0.27 -5.54
C PRO A 289 -2.04 0.08 -5.41
N ASP A 290 -2.71 -0.17 -6.53
CA ASP A 290 -4.14 -0.42 -6.65
C ASP A 290 -4.56 -1.79 -6.12
N TYR A 291 -3.62 -2.68 -5.78
CA TYR A 291 -3.94 -4.02 -5.27
C TYR A 291 -4.17 -4.05 -3.76
N GLY A 292 -3.62 -3.10 -3.02
CA GLY A 292 -3.72 -3.03 -1.57
C GLY A 292 -2.71 -3.93 -0.84
N SER A 293 -2.22 -3.43 0.28
CA SER A 293 -1.26 -4.05 1.19
C SER A 293 -1.52 -3.57 2.63
N TRP A 294 -0.70 -3.99 3.60
CA TRP A 294 -0.77 -3.43 4.96
C TRP A 294 -0.49 -1.92 5.01
N GLY A 295 0.26 -1.39 4.04
CA GLY A 295 0.50 0.05 3.90
C GLY A 295 -0.55 0.79 3.06
N GLY A 296 -1.71 0.18 2.78
CA GLY A 296 -2.81 0.85 2.07
C GLY A 296 -2.93 0.46 0.61
N ARG A 297 -3.86 1.14 -0.07
CA ARG A 297 -4.19 1.00 -1.48
C ARG A 297 -4.33 2.37 -2.12
N TYR A 298 -3.78 2.52 -3.32
CA TYR A 298 -3.68 3.82 -4.02
C TYR A 298 -3.98 3.66 -5.50
N THR A 299 -4.67 4.64 -6.09
CA THR A 299 -4.98 4.64 -7.53
C THR A 299 -4.34 5.82 -8.22
N LYS A 300 -4.08 5.69 -9.52
CA LYS A 300 -3.51 6.78 -10.31
C LYS A 300 -4.42 8.01 -10.28
N THR A 301 -3.84 9.19 -10.08
CA THR A 301 -4.59 10.45 -10.10
C THR A 301 -4.99 10.89 -11.51
N ASP A 302 -4.28 10.41 -12.53
CA ASP A 302 -4.55 10.69 -13.93
C ASP A 302 -4.48 9.40 -14.75
N ALA A 303 -5.59 9.04 -15.40
CA ALA A 303 -5.73 7.86 -16.25
C ALA A 303 -5.54 8.17 -17.75
N SER A 304 -5.23 9.43 -18.11
CA SER A 304 -5.11 9.85 -19.50
C SER A 304 -3.85 9.32 -20.17
N ALA A 305 -3.99 8.73 -21.35
CA ALA A 305 -2.88 8.15 -22.11
C ALA A 305 -2.04 9.19 -22.90
N GLY A 306 -2.35 10.50 -22.80
CA GLY A 306 -1.77 11.53 -23.67
C GLY A 306 -1.58 12.93 -23.07
N SER A 307 -1.77 13.12 -21.76
CA SER A 307 -1.43 14.37 -21.06
C SER A 307 -0.16 14.19 -20.21
N LEU A 308 -0.01 14.87 -19.07
CA LEU A 308 1.09 14.66 -18.11
C LEU A 308 1.31 13.17 -17.79
N ASN A 309 0.26 12.33 -17.88
CA ASN A 309 0.29 10.87 -17.65
C ASN A 309 1.11 10.54 -16.39
N GLY A 310 0.89 11.35 -15.35
CA GLY A 310 1.74 11.35 -14.17
C GLY A 310 1.64 10.00 -13.48
N ASN A 311 2.79 9.43 -13.15
CA ASN A 311 2.90 8.18 -12.41
C ASN A 311 2.65 8.40 -10.91
N HIS A 312 1.68 9.24 -10.59
CA HIS A 312 1.28 9.59 -9.23
C HIS A 312 0.05 8.83 -8.81
N TYR A 313 0.08 8.40 -7.57
CA TYR A 313 -0.95 7.62 -6.93
C TYR A 313 -1.39 8.35 -5.66
N SER A 314 -2.70 8.45 -5.48
CA SER A 314 -3.31 9.05 -4.30
C SER A 314 -4.29 8.07 -3.68
N ASP A 315 -4.73 8.42 -2.48
CA ASP A 315 -5.70 7.67 -1.69
C ASP A 315 -6.90 7.20 -2.51
N THR A 316 -7.24 5.92 -2.38
CA THR A 316 -8.51 5.34 -2.82
C THR A 316 -9.21 4.73 -1.61
N VAL A 317 -10.44 4.26 -1.77
CA VAL A 317 -11.27 3.77 -0.66
C VAL A 317 -11.52 2.27 -0.72
N ASP A 318 -11.48 1.60 0.42
CA ASP A 318 -11.95 0.22 0.54
C ASP A 318 -13.32 0.15 1.21
N ARG A 319 -14.13 -0.84 0.80
CA ARG A 319 -15.39 -1.18 1.46
C ARG A 319 -15.18 -2.34 2.42
N VAL A 320 -15.17 -2.03 3.72
CA VAL A 320 -14.79 -2.98 4.77
C VAL A 320 -15.86 -3.06 5.84
N LYS A 321 -16.19 -4.28 6.26
CA LYS A 321 -17.01 -4.50 7.45
C LYS A 321 -16.15 -4.34 8.71
N GLY A 322 -16.48 -3.36 9.53
CA GLY A 322 -15.82 -3.10 10.80
C GLY A 322 -16.19 -4.09 11.90
N ASN A 323 -15.49 -4.01 13.03
CA ASN A 323 -15.72 -4.82 14.23
C ASN A 323 -17.10 -4.56 14.86
N ASP A 324 -17.64 -3.36 14.69
CA ASP A 324 -19.01 -3.01 15.07
C ASP A 324 -20.11 -3.57 14.13
N GLY A 325 -19.69 -4.26 13.05
CA GLY A 325 -20.55 -4.87 12.05
C GLY A 325 -21.02 -3.94 10.94
N ARG A 326 -20.68 -2.65 10.95
CA ARG A 326 -21.04 -1.68 9.90
C ARG A 326 -20.10 -1.78 8.71
N ILE A 327 -20.56 -1.33 7.54
CA ILE A 327 -19.73 -1.18 6.35
C ILE A 327 -19.17 0.24 6.31
N TYR A 328 -17.85 0.36 6.31
CA TYR A 328 -17.11 1.60 6.09
C TYR A 328 -16.63 1.65 4.64
N THR A 329 -16.68 2.83 4.03
CA THR A 329 -16.14 3.09 2.69
C THR A 329 -15.22 4.30 2.80
N SER A 330 -13.94 4.05 3.05
CA SER A 330 -12.97 5.10 3.36
C SER A 330 -11.58 4.72 2.86
N ASN A 331 -10.72 5.73 2.74
CA ASN A 331 -9.30 5.51 2.44
C ASN A 331 -8.53 4.99 3.66
N HIS A 332 -8.94 5.33 4.87
CA HIS A 332 -8.40 4.76 6.10
C HIS A 332 -8.59 3.26 6.19
N ALA A 333 -9.73 2.76 5.70
CA ALA A 333 -10.04 1.33 5.67
C ALA A 333 -9.10 0.53 4.78
N THR A 334 -8.36 1.16 3.88
CA THR A 334 -7.30 0.48 3.11
C THR A 334 -6.14 0.02 3.99
N ILE A 335 -5.99 0.59 5.19
CA ILE A 335 -4.95 0.27 6.18
C ILE A 335 -5.55 -0.41 7.42
N TRP A 336 -6.51 0.22 8.11
CA TRP A 336 -6.94 -0.25 9.43
C TRP A 336 -7.60 -1.64 9.37
N ARG A 337 -8.10 -2.07 8.21
CA ARG A 337 -8.61 -3.43 7.99
C ARG A 337 -7.59 -4.53 8.28
N TRP A 338 -6.31 -4.18 8.35
CA TRP A 338 -5.21 -5.08 8.65
C TRP A 338 -4.65 -4.93 10.08
N ARG A 339 -5.24 -4.04 10.90
CA ARG A 339 -4.77 -3.67 12.26
C ARG A 339 -4.43 -4.88 13.10
N ASP A 340 -5.33 -5.85 13.16
CA ASP A 340 -5.12 -7.04 13.99
C ASP A 340 -3.89 -7.83 13.56
N ALA A 341 -3.71 -8.03 12.26
CA ALA A 341 -2.62 -8.83 11.72
C ALA A 341 -1.27 -8.15 11.96
N PHE A 342 -1.15 -6.86 11.62
CA PHE A 342 0.14 -6.18 11.78
C PHE A 342 0.49 -5.86 13.24
N GLN A 343 -0.50 -5.66 14.13
CA GLN A 343 -0.21 -5.46 15.56
C GLN A 343 0.18 -6.77 16.24
N ASN A 344 -0.43 -7.89 15.85
CA ASN A 344 0.00 -9.21 16.33
C ASN A 344 1.42 -9.54 15.83
N ASP A 345 1.73 -9.28 14.55
CA ASP A 345 3.08 -9.47 14.01
C ASP A 345 4.11 -8.56 14.71
N PHE A 346 3.75 -7.30 15.01
CA PHE A 346 4.62 -6.41 15.78
C PHE A 346 4.91 -6.97 17.19
N ALA A 347 3.87 -7.39 17.92
CA ALA A 347 4.02 -7.98 19.25
C ALA A 347 4.85 -9.28 19.23
N ALA A 348 4.66 -10.14 18.23
CA ALA A 348 5.48 -11.36 18.08
C ALA A 348 6.94 -11.03 17.79
N ARG A 349 7.22 -10.07 16.88
CA ARG A 349 8.59 -9.64 16.59
C ARG A 349 9.27 -8.98 17.79
N MET A 350 8.52 -8.24 18.60
CA MET A 350 9.04 -7.75 19.88
C MET A 350 9.39 -8.89 20.83
N LYS A 351 8.60 -9.97 20.86
CA LYS A 351 8.96 -11.20 21.60
C LYS A 351 10.24 -11.86 21.07
N TRP A 352 10.47 -11.86 19.75
CA TRP A 352 11.71 -12.34 19.13
C TRP A 352 12.94 -11.54 19.59
N THR A 353 12.79 -10.27 20.01
CA THR A 353 13.91 -9.50 20.56
C THR A 353 14.33 -9.97 21.96
N ILE A 354 13.44 -10.63 22.70
CA ILE A 354 13.61 -10.97 24.12
C ILE A 354 14.25 -12.34 24.30
N THR A 355 14.03 -13.27 23.37
CA THR A 355 14.48 -14.66 23.46
C THR A 355 15.12 -15.12 22.17
N SER A 356 16.16 -15.95 22.27
CA SER A 356 16.76 -16.67 21.14
C SER A 356 16.25 -18.12 21.04
N ASP A 357 15.33 -18.49 21.93
CA ASP A 357 14.73 -19.83 21.92
C ASP A 357 13.55 -19.82 20.96
N PHE A 358 13.75 -20.45 19.79
CA PHE A 358 12.77 -20.56 18.72
C PHE A 358 11.39 -20.98 19.27
N ALA A 359 11.33 -22.05 20.06
CA ALA A 359 10.08 -22.62 20.57
C ALA A 359 9.34 -21.72 21.58
N ARG A 360 9.94 -20.61 22.02
CA ARG A 360 9.31 -19.67 22.96
C ARG A 360 8.61 -18.50 22.27
N ALA A 361 8.68 -18.40 20.95
CA ALA A 361 7.95 -17.41 20.18
C ALA A 361 7.17 -18.05 19.04
N ASN A 362 6.10 -17.38 18.63
CA ASN A 362 5.29 -17.81 17.50
C ASN A 362 5.92 -17.31 16.18
N HIS A 363 5.71 -18.03 15.08
CA HIS A 363 6.14 -17.69 13.73
C HIS A 363 5.00 -17.85 12.73
N HIS A 364 5.18 -17.23 11.56
CA HIS A 364 4.10 -17.13 10.58
C HIS A 364 3.81 -18.47 9.90
N PRO A 365 2.53 -18.80 9.63
CA PRO A 365 2.16 -19.89 8.74
C PRO A 365 2.81 -19.75 7.35
N VAL A 366 3.18 -20.88 6.75
CA VAL A 366 3.76 -20.93 5.41
C VAL A 366 2.74 -21.48 4.42
N ILE A 367 2.24 -20.58 3.56
CA ILE A 367 1.18 -20.90 2.60
C ILE A 367 1.74 -21.59 1.36
N SER A 368 1.10 -22.69 0.97
CA SER A 368 1.27 -23.34 -0.33
C SER A 368 -0.07 -23.40 -1.05
N VAL A 369 -0.17 -22.86 -2.27
CA VAL A 369 -1.38 -22.91 -3.11
C VAL A 369 -1.07 -23.58 -4.43
N ASN A 370 -1.76 -24.67 -4.78
CA ASN A 370 -1.52 -25.46 -6.00
C ASN A 370 -0.04 -25.79 -6.19
N ASP A 371 0.62 -26.27 -5.13
CA ASP A 371 2.07 -26.55 -5.05
C ASP A 371 3.01 -25.35 -5.21
N SER A 372 2.48 -24.13 -5.34
CA SER A 372 3.26 -22.89 -5.34
C SER A 372 3.48 -22.40 -3.91
N THR A 373 4.72 -22.55 -3.42
CA THR A 373 5.20 -22.00 -2.14
C THR A 373 5.62 -20.52 -2.26
N GLY A 374 6.04 -19.90 -1.17
CA GLY A 374 6.52 -18.51 -1.14
C GLY A 374 5.42 -17.45 -0.96
N ILE A 375 5.60 -16.26 -1.52
CA ILE A 375 4.64 -15.13 -1.40
C ILE A 375 4.18 -14.60 -2.75
N THR A 376 4.76 -15.07 -3.84
CA THR A 376 4.40 -14.61 -5.18
C THR A 376 2.93 -14.92 -5.44
N PRO A 377 2.13 -13.96 -5.96
CA PRO A 377 0.74 -14.22 -6.29
C PRO A 377 0.59 -15.37 -7.27
N VAL A 378 -0.40 -16.24 -7.02
CA VAL A 378 -0.77 -17.30 -7.96
C VAL A 378 -1.57 -16.67 -9.09
N ARG A 379 -1.26 -17.01 -10.34
CA ARG A 379 -1.98 -16.51 -11.52
C ARG A 379 -2.76 -17.65 -12.15
N ILE A 380 -4.06 -17.45 -12.34
CA ILE A 380 -4.97 -18.38 -12.98
C ILE A 380 -5.64 -17.66 -14.15
N THR A 381 -5.83 -18.36 -15.26
CA THR A 381 -6.66 -17.91 -16.37
C THR A 381 -7.83 -18.87 -16.49
N ALA A 382 -9.05 -18.35 -16.45
CA ALA A 382 -10.27 -19.15 -16.43
C ALA A 382 -11.36 -18.50 -17.27
N ASP A 383 -12.21 -19.33 -17.87
CA ASP A 383 -13.34 -18.85 -18.65
C ASP A 383 -14.43 -18.31 -17.70
N ALA A 384 -15.08 -17.21 -18.07
CA ALA A 384 -16.20 -16.67 -17.31
C ALA A 384 -17.32 -17.73 -17.17
N GLY A 385 -17.96 -17.80 -16.00
CA GLY A 385 -18.93 -18.84 -15.64
C GLY A 385 -18.32 -20.20 -15.29
N SER A 386 -17.01 -20.41 -15.45
CA SER A 386 -16.35 -21.67 -15.09
C SER A 386 -15.96 -21.72 -13.61
N THR A 387 -15.73 -22.94 -13.10
CA THR A 387 -15.24 -23.19 -11.75
C THR A 387 -13.78 -23.62 -11.77
N VAL A 388 -12.97 -23.04 -10.89
CA VAL A 388 -11.58 -23.45 -10.64
C VAL A 388 -11.42 -23.97 -9.21
N THR A 389 -10.74 -25.10 -9.04
CA THR A 389 -10.37 -25.60 -7.71
C THR A 389 -9.02 -25.01 -7.30
N VAL A 390 -8.98 -24.44 -6.10
CA VAL A 390 -7.76 -23.88 -5.49
C VAL A 390 -7.46 -24.67 -4.22
N ASN A 391 -6.25 -25.25 -4.16
CA ASN A 391 -5.85 -26.18 -3.10
C ASN A 391 -4.71 -25.59 -2.26
N ALA A 392 -4.97 -25.38 -0.98
CA ALA A 392 -3.99 -24.94 0.01
C ALA A 392 -3.62 -26.01 1.06
N SER A 393 -3.90 -27.29 0.80
CA SER A 393 -3.77 -28.38 1.78
C SER A 393 -2.34 -28.58 2.30
N LYS A 394 -1.32 -28.19 1.52
CA LYS A 394 0.10 -28.26 1.90
C LYS A 394 0.58 -27.08 2.75
N THR A 395 -0.31 -26.13 3.08
CA THR A 395 -0.01 -25.06 4.03
C THR A 395 0.23 -25.66 5.41
N TYR A 396 1.26 -25.18 6.09
CA TYR A 396 1.68 -25.65 7.41
C TYR A 396 2.08 -24.49 8.30
N ASP A 397 2.10 -24.79 9.59
CA ASP A 397 2.62 -23.91 10.63
C ASP A 397 4.02 -24.42 11.06
N PRO A 398 5.05 -23.58 11.12
CA PRO A 398 6.40 -24.01 11.50
C PRO A 398 6.50 -24.42 12.98
N ASP A 399 5.64 -23.89 13.85
CA ASP A 399 5.58 -24.17 15.28
C ASP A 399 4.66 -25.37 15.60
N GLY A 400 3.83 -25.76 14.64
CA GLY A 400 2.88 -26.87 14.74
C GLY A 400 1.50 -26.46 15.25
N ASP A 401 1.18 -25.16 15.22
CA ASP A 401 -0.09 -24.61 15.64
C ASP A 401 -1.25 -24.98 14.68
N GLU A 402 -2.49 -24.91 15.19
CA GLU A 402 -3.68 -25.11 14.39
C GLU A 402 -3.89 -23.93 13.43
N LEU A 403 -4.36 -24.23 12.21
CA LEU A 403 -4.51 -23.22 11.15
C LEU A 403 -5.97 -23.00 10.79
N THR A 404 -6.37 -21.72 10.74
CA THR A 404 -7.66 -21.28 10.21
C THR A 404 -7.50 -20.74 8.79
N PHE A 405 -8.32 -21.22 7.86
CA PHE A 405 -8.31 -20.82 6.44
C PHE A 405 -9.51 -19.94 6.12
N LYS A 406 -9.27 -18.76 5.55
CA LYS A 406 -10.31 -17.83 5.11
C LYS A 406 -10.07 -17.43 3.66
N TRP A 407 -11.03 -17.76 2.81
CA TRP A 407 -11.05 -17.39 1.40
C TRP A 407 -12.07 -16.29 1.17
N TRP A 408 -11.67 -15.22 0.49
CA TRP A 408 -12.57 -14.11 0.22
C TRP A 408 -12.21 -13.34 -1.05
N HIS A 409 -13.23 -12.77 -1.69
CA HIS A 409 -13.07 -11.94 -2.88
C HIS A 409 -12.76 -10.50 -2.47
N TYR A 410 -11.54 -10.05 -2.77
CA TYR A 410 -11.15 -8.66 -2.59
C TYR A 410 -11.55 -7.85 -3.81
N LYS A 411 -12.75 -7.29 -3.78
CA LYS A 411 -13.37 -6.65 -4.96
C LYS A 411 -12.79 -5.28 -5.28
N ASP A 412 -12.35 -4.52 -4.26
CA ASP A 412 -11.93 -3.13 -4.43
C ASP A 412 -10.72 -2.96 -5.39
N PRO A 413 -9.72 -3.86 -5.42
CA PRO A 413 -8.67 -3.88 -6.45
C PRO A 413 -9.15 -4.12 -7.88
N THR A 414 -10.25 -4.85 -8.07
CA THR A 414 -10.82 -5.14 -9.39
C THR A 414 -11.56 -3.92 -9.95
N ALA A 415 -12.19 -3.14 -9.07
CA ALA A 415 -13.02 -2.00 -9.44
C ALA A 415 -12.17 -0.79 -9.83
N ASN A 416 -12.62 -0.05 -10.84
CA ASN A 416 -12.01 1.22 -11.24
C ASN A 416 -12.85 2.45 -10.83
N GLN A 417 -14.01 2.23 -10.20
CA GLN A 417 -14.91 3.29 -9.74
C GLN A 417 -15.41 3.06 -8.31
N TRP A 418 -16.09 4.07 -7.76
CA TRP A 418 -16.63 4.06 -6.38
C TRP A 418 -17.64 2.93 -6.09
N LEU A 419 -18.45 2.55 -7.07
CA LEU A 419 -19.55 1.58 -6.91
C LEU A 419 -19.09 0.12 -7.11
N VAL A 420 -18.22 -0.35 -6.21
CA VAL A 420 -17.56 -1.68 -6.30
C VAL A 420 -18.54 -2.84 -6.50
N ASP A 421 -19.65 -2.89 -5.76
CA ASP A 421 -20.61 -4.01 -5.87
C ASP A 421 -21.42 -4.01 -7.17
N ALA A 422 -21.57 -2.84 -7.79
CA ALA A 422 -22.21 -2.74 -9.08
C ALA A 422 -21.27 -3.25 -10.17
N GLU A 423 -20.01 -2.81 -10.13
CA GLU A 423 -18.99 -3.10 -11.15
C GLU A 423 -18.47 -4.53 -11.10
N VAL A 424 -18.23 -5.05 -9.90
CA VAL A 424 -17.55 -6.32 -9.69
C VAL A 424 -18.55 -7.33 -9.16
N ALA A 425 -18.86 -8.33 -9.96
CA ALA A 425 -19.69 -9.44 -9.55
C ALA A 425 -18.95 -10.37 -8.58
N ASP A 426 -19.69 -11.02 -7.68
CA ASP A 426 -19.09 -11.87 -6.66
C ASP A 426 -18.54 -13.18 -7.25
N LEU A 427 -17.43 -13.64 -6.67
CA LEU A 427 -16.99 -15.02 -6.83
C LEU A 427 -17.86 -15.88 -5.92
N LEU A 428 -18.38 -17.00 -6.43
CA LEU A 428 -18.94 -18.03 -5.56
C LEU A 428 -17.78 -18.91 -5.07
N ILE A 429 -17.57 -18.93 -3.76
CA ILE A 429 -16.47 -19.65 -3.10
C ILE A 429 -17.08 -20.73 -2.21
N GLU A 430 -16.79 -21.99 -2.50
CA GLU A 430 -17.35 -23.15 -1.80
C GLU A 430 -16.24 -24.04 -1.28
N ASN A 431 -16.27 -24.34 0.03
CA ASN A 431 -15.32 -25.28 0.63
C ASN A 431 -15.54 -26.69 0.09
N VAL A 432 -14.46 -27.35 -0.29
CA VAL A 432 -14.45 -28.76 -0.72
C VAL A 432 -14.21 -29.69 0.47
N ASP A 433 -13.40 -29.26 1.43
CA ASP A 433 -13.12 -29.95 2.68
C ASP A 433 -13.70 -29.20 3.89
N LYS A 434 -13.73 -29.85 5.06
CA LYS A 434 -14.32 -29.25 6.27
C LYS A 434 -13.46 -28.13 6.83
N GLU A 435 -12.16 -28.25 6.65
CA GLU A 435 -11.13 -27.35 7.16
C GLU A 435 -10.98 -26.09 6.29
N GLY A 436 -11.60 -26.05 5.10
CA GLY A 436 -11.48 -24.93 4.17
C GLY A 436 -10.10 -24.80 3.52
N ARG A 437 -9.30 -25.88 3.49
CA ARG A 437 -8.00 -25.87 2.81
C ARG A 437 -8.15 -25.91 1.30
N VAL A 438 -9.27 -26.43 0.79
CA VAL A 438 -9.55 -26.51 -0.64
C VAL A 438 -10.89 -25.85 -0.93
N VAL A 439 -10.92 -24.97 -1.95
CA VAL A 439 -12.14 -24.30 -2.40
C VAL A 439 -12.38 -24.47 -3.89
N ASN A 440 -13.64 -24.58 -4.27
CA ASN A 440 -14.11 -24.35 -5.63
C ASN A 440 -14.51 -22.89 -5.76
N VAL A 441 -14.01 -22.23 -6.80
CA VAL A 441 -14.25 -20.80 -7.08
C VAL A 441 -14.90 -20.68 -8.44
N THR A 442 -16.18 -20.33 -8.46
CA THR A 442 -16.95 -20.13 -9.70
C THR A 442 -16.94 -18.65 -10.07
N LEU A 443 -16.49 -18.38 -11.29
CA LEU A 443 -16.41 -17.03 -11.83
C LEU A 443 -17.80 -16.52 -12.25
N PRO A 444 -18.04 -15.20 -12.22
CA PRO A 444 -19.25 -14.62 -12.79
C PRO A 444 -19.41 -14.95 -14.27
N GLU A 445 -20.65 -14.93 -14.74
CA GLU A 445 -20.97 -15.08 -16.16
C GLU A 445 -20.24 -14.05 -17.05
N PRO A 446 -19.99 -14.38 -18.34
CA PRO A 446 -19.27 -13.53 -19.27
C PRO A 446 -19.78 -12.08 -19.34
N GLY A 447 -21.10 -11.88 -19.32
CA GLY A 447 -21.72 -10.55 -19.36
C GLY A 447 -21.50 -9.69 -18.11
N ARG A 448 -20.87 -10.25 -17.05
CA ARG A 448 -20.62 -9.61 -15.76
C ARG A 448 -19.13 -9.37 -15.50
N CYS A 449 -18.23 -10.29 -15.86
CA CYS A 449 -16.77 -10.11 -15.70
C CYS A 449 -16.00 -9.94 -17.01
N GLY A 450 -16.64 -10.16 -18.16
CA GLY A 450 -16.03 -10.16 -19.49
C GLY A 450 -16.43 -8.99 -20.37
N VAL A 451 -16.83 -7.87 -19.79
CA VAL A 451 -17.31 -6.67 -20.50
C VAL A 451 -16.64 -5.42 -19.94
N ASP A 452 -16.43 -4.43 -20.79
CA ASP A 452 -16.07 -3.09 -20.35
C ASP A 452 -17.26 -2.49 -19.57
N TRP A 453 -17.03 -2.05 -18.34
CA TRP A 453 -18.13 -1.63 -17.47
C TRP A 453 -18.90 -0.43 -18.03
N VAL A 454 -18.23 0.52 -18.70
CA VAL A 454 -18.86 1.77 -19.14
C VAL A 454 -19.56 1.58 -20.48
N THR A 455 -18.84 1.07 -21.47
CA THR A 455 -19.33 0.88 -22.84
C THR A 455 -20.17 -0.38 -23.01
N LYS A 456 -20.15 -1.29 -22.02
CA LYS A 456 -20.82 -2.60 -22.03
C LYS A 456 -20.37 -3.50 -23.19
N LYS A 457 -19.25 -3.17 -23.84
CA LYS A 457 -18.70 -3.96 -24.94
C LYS A 457 -18.04 -5.23 -24.39
N PRO A 458 -18.27 -6.40 -25.00
CA PRO A 458 -17.53 -7.61 -24.66
C PRO A 458 -16.03 -7.45 -24.87
N MET A 459 -15.25 -8.03 -23.97
CA MET A 459 -13.79 -8.03 -24.02
C MET A 459 -13.29 -9.46 -23.90
N GLU A 460 -12.40 -9.90 -24.79
CA GLU A 460 -11.82 -11.24 -24.73
C GLU A 460 -11.13 -11.50 -23.38
N LYS A 461 -10.36 -10.50 -22.91
CA LYS A 461 -9.81 -10.44 -21.56
C LYS A 461 -10.69 -9.52 -20.71
N GLY A 462 -11.44 -10.12 -19.80
CA GLY A 462 -12.27 -9.42 -18.85
C GLY A 462 -11.48 -8.86 -17.67
N GLN A 463 -12.21 -8.58 -16.59
CA GLN A 463 -11.65 -8.16 -15.30
C GLN A 463 -10.68 -9.20 -14.75
N ILE A 464 -9.65 -8.73 -14.04
CA ILE A 464 -8.84 -9.57 -13.17
C ILE A 464 -9.53 -9.61 -11.81
N LEU A 465 -9.92 -10.79 -11.34
CA LEU A 465 -10.60 -10.98 -10.06
C LEU A 465 -9.57 -11.37 -8.99
N HIS A 466 -9.64 -10.74 -7.82
CA HIS A 466 -8.65 -10.90 -6.75
C HIS A 466 -9.22 -11.78 -5.63
N LEU A 467 -8.81 -13.06 -5.60
CA LEU A 467 -9.11 -13.96 -4.50
C LEU A 467 -7.97 -13.90 -3.48
N ILE A 468 -8.30 -13.79 -2.19
CA ILE A 468 -7.33 -13.79 -1.09
C ILE A 468 -7.53 -15.05 -0.26
N LEU A 469 -6.44 -15.76 -0.03
CA LEU A 469 -6.31 -16.70 1.07
C LEU A 469 -5.65 -15.97 2.24
N GLU A 470 -6.32 -15.96 3.38
CA GLU A 470 -5.83 -15.50 4.68
C GLU A 470 -5.72 -16.73 5.59
N VAL A 471 -4.52 -17.00 6.13
CA VAL A 471 -4.26 -18.12 7.03
C VAL A 471 -3.72 -17.57 8.34
N THR A 472 -4.38 -17.93 9.43
CA THR A 472 -4.02 -17.50 10.79
C THR A 472 -3.76 -18.73 11.66
N ASP A 473 -2.66 -18.73 12.40
CA ASP A 473 -2.37 -19.77 13.39
C ASP A 473 -3.16 -19.58 14.71
N SER A 474 -3.02 -20.56 15.60
CA SER A 474 -3.52 -20.52 16.98
C SER A 474 -2.47 -20.07 18.00
N GLY A 475 -1.31 -19.59 17.55
CA GLY A 475 -0.20 -19.19 18.39
C GLY A 475 -0.49 -17.90 19.16
N THR A 476 0.47 -17.46 19.99
CA THR A 476 0.30 -16.26 20.83
C THR A 476 1.46 -15.27 20.68
N PRO A 477 1.21 -14.07 20.11
CA PRO A 477 -0.04 -13.65 19.45
C PRO A 477 -0.27 -14.45 18.16
N ALA A 478 -1.52 -14.55 17.70
CA ALA A 478 -1.86 -15.28 16.48
C ALA A 478 -1.32 -14.54 15.25
N LEU A 479 -0.59 -15.22 14.37
CA LEU A 479 0.03 -14.62 13.19
C LEU A 479 -0.69 -14.98 11.91
N THR A 480 -0.75 -14.03 10.99
CA THR A 480 -1.51 -14.14 9.74
C THR A 480 -0.59 -13.97 8.53
N THR A 481 -0.63 -14.96 7.63
CA THR A 481 0.00 -14.91 6.31
C THR A 481 -1.08 -14.88 5.23
N TYR A 482 -0.76 -14.29 4.08
CA TYR A 482 -1.68 -14.19 2.96
C TYR A 482 -1.14 -14.86 1.69
N ARG A 483 -2.05 -15.22 0.80
CA ARG A 483 -1.73 -15.44 -0.60
C ARG A 483 -2.79 -14.79 -1.48
N ARG A 484 -2.34 -13.91 -2.38
CA ARG A 484 -3.18 -13.40 -3.45
C ARG A 484 -3.21 -14.34 -4.64
N ILE A 485 -4.41 -14.59 -5.16
CA ILE A 485 -4.65 -15.33 -6.40
C ILE A 485 -5.31 -14.36 -7.38
N LEU A 486 -4.64 -14.13 -8.51
CA LEU A 486 -5.11 -13.28 -9.59
C LEU A 486 -5.77 -14.17 -10.66
N ILE A 487 -7.08 -14.02 -10.82
CA ILE A 487 -7.85 -14.80 -11.78
C ILE A 487 -8.21 -13.90 -12.95
N GLN A 488 -7.52 -14.08 -14.08
CA GLN A 488 -7.91 -13.43 -15.34
C GLN A 488 -9.16 -14.10 -15.89
N CYS A 489 -10.30 -13.39 -15.87
CA CYS A 489 -11.56 -13.82 -16.50
C CYS A 489 -11.42 -13.72 -18.04
N MET A 490 -11.75 -14.80 -18.74
CA MET A 490 -11.75 -14.88 -20.21
C MET A 490 -13.18 -14.98 -20.75
N ASN A 491 -13.53 -14.13 -21.71
CA ASN A 491 -14.79 -14.16 -22.43
C ASN A 491 -14.53 -14.49 -23.90
N LYS A 492 -14.11 -15.74 -24.16
CA LYS A 492 -13.76 -16.23 -25.50
C LYS A 492 -14.91 -16.13 -26.50
N GLY A 493 -16.15 -16.19 -26.02
CA GLY A 493 -17.36 -16.05 -26.83
C GLY A 493 -17.75 -14.61 -27.15
N LEU A 494 -17.05 -13.61 -26.57
CA LEU A 494 -17.42 -12.19 -26.66
C LEU A 494 -18.90 -11.93 -26.34
N VAL A 495 -19.38 -12.61 -25.31
CA VAL A 495 -20.77 -12.51 -24.84
C VAL A 495 -20.95 -11.19 -24.07
N GLY A 496 -21.94 -10.39 -24.49
CA GLY A 496 -22.29 -9.12 -23.83
C GLY A 496 -23.13 -9.32 -22.57
N PRO A 497 -23.51 -8.22 -21.89
CA PRO A 497 -24.44 -8.30 -20.77
C PRO A 497 -25.80 -8.81 -21.25
N SER A 498 -26.45 -9.66 -20.44
CA SER A 498 -27.83 -10.06 -20.70
C SER A 498 -28.74 -8.83 -20.71
N PRO A 499 -29.74 -8.76 -21.61
CA PRO A 499 -30.73 -7.69 -21.55
C PRO A 499 -31.40 -7.70 -20.17
N PRO A 500 -31.76 -6.52 -19.62
CA PRO A 500 -32.51 -6.47 -18.37
C PRO A 500 -33.78 -7.29 -18.55
N VAL A 501 -34.04 -8.21 -17.62
CA VAL A 501 -35.30 -8.94 -17.58
C VAL A 501 -36.39 -7.87 -17.46
N GLU A 502 -37.25 -7.76 -18.48
CA GLU A 502 -38.44 -6.90 -18.40
C GLU A 502 -39.16 -7.25 -17.10
N ARG A 503 -39.30 -6.28 -16.20
CA ARG A 503 -40.25 -6.42 -15.09
C ARG A 503 -41.58 -6.72 -15.76
N ILE A 504 -42.11 -7.91 -15.51
CA ILE A 504 -43.48 -8.23 -15.83
C ILE A 504 -44.30 -7.17 -15.09
N GLU A 505 -44.83 -6.19 -15.82
CA GLU A 505 -45.88 -5.34 -15.30
C GLU A 505 -46.99 -6.27 -14.84
N GLU A 506 -47.26 -6.28 -13.54
CA GLU A 506 -48.43 -6.96 -12.99
C GLU A 506 -49.64 -6.42 -13.73
N ARG A 507 -50.29 -7.29 -14.52
CA ARG A 507 -51.51 -6.94 -15.25
C ARG A 507 -52.54 -6.44 -14.22
N PRO A 508 -53.23 -5.31 -14.48
CA PRO A 508 -54.36 -4.92 -13.68
C PRO A 508 -55.41 -6.04 -13.72
N VAL A 509 -55.99 -6.35 -12.57
CA VAL A 509 -57.17 -7.21 -12.46
C VAL A 509 -58.34 -6.43 -13.02
N ASP A 510 -58.87 -6.86 -14.17
CA ASP A 510 -60.02 -6.26 -14.81
C ASP A 510 -61.35 -6.59 -14.08
N GLU A 511 -62.28 -5.64 -14.24
CA GLU A 511 -63.74 -5.78 -14.25
C GLU A 511 -64.53 -5.94 -12.93
N VAL A 512 -65.16 -4.84 -12.52
CA VAL A 512 -66.54 -4.84 -12.01
C VAL A 512 -67.38 -3.86 -12.83
N ALA A 513 -68.56 -4.35 -13.22
CA ALA A 513 -69.48 -3.82 -14.22
C ALA A 513 -70.08 -2.42 -13.95
N ALA A 514 -70.47 -1.80 -15.07
CA ALA A 514 -71.02 -0.47 -15.31
C ALA A 514 -72.35 -0.11 -14.62
N ILE A 515 -72.61 1.20 -14.41
CA ILE A 515 -73.87 1.96 -14.70
C ILE A 515 -73.53 3.46 -14.94
N PRO A 516 -74.18 4.19 -15.89
CA PRO A 516 -73.75 5.53 -16.36
C PRO A 516 -74.64 6.71 -15.89
N ALA A 517 -74.07 7.92 -15.88
CA ALA A 517 -74.68 9.25 -16.03
C ALA A 517 -73.55 10.29 -15.89
N GLY A 518 -73.44 11.43 -16.57
CA GLY A 518 -74.25 12.19 -17.51
C GLY A 518 -73.41 13.43 -17.87
N GLU A 519 -73.73 14.08 -18.98
CA GLU A 519 -73.09 15.30 -19.50
C GLU A 519 -73.06 16.45 -18.47
N THR A 520 -72.02 17.30 -18.51
CA THR A 520 -72.16 18.73 -18.84
C THR A 520 -70.81 19.48 -18.94
N ASP A 521 -70.74 20.30 -19.99
CA ASP A 521 -70.19 21.65 -20.11
C ASP A 521 -68.68 21.97 -19.93
N ALA A 522 -68.13 22.42 -21.06
CA ALA A 522 -66.98 23.32 -21.25
C ALA A 522 -67.27 24.74 -20.67
N PRO A 523 -66.39 25.77 -20.75
CA PRO A 523 -65.15 25.85 -21.54
C PRO A 523 -63.96 26.65 -20.92
N SER A 524 -62.82 26.51 -21.61
CA SER A 524 -61.82 27.52 -21.99
C SER A 524 -61.43 28.67 -21.04
N SER A 525 -60.12 28.85 -20.86
CA SER A 525 -59.47 30.08 -21.29
C SER A 525 -58.01 29.84 -21.72
N ASP A 526 -57.72 30.40 -22.90
CA ASP A 526 -56.46 30.47 -23.62
C ASP A 526 -55.36 31.26 -22.88
N ALA A 527 -54.10 30.94 -23.21
CA ALA A 527 -53.07 31.86 -23.71
C ALA A 527 -51.75 31.06 -23.87
N THR A 528 -51.33 30.70 -25.10
CA THR A 528 -50.40 31.46 -25.98
C THR A 528 -49.05 31.78 -25.30
N GLY A 529 -47.87 31.55 -25.89
CA GLY A 529 -47.43 31.11 -27.21
C GLY A 529 -46.01 30.53 -27.09
N ASP A 530 -45.59 29.61 -27.97
CA ASP A 530 -44.89 29.90 -29.26
C ASP A 530 -43.38 30.15 -29.00
N ASN A 531 -42.37 29.63 -29.70
CA ASN A 531 -42.10 28.54 -30.64
C ASN A 531 -40.62 28.73 -31.04
N ARG A 532 -39.96 27.65 -31.49
CA ARG A 532 -38.81 27.64 -32.44
C ARG A 532 -37.48 28.25 -31.93
N SER A 533 -36.29 27.86 -32.36
CA SER A 533 -35.72 26.82 -33.24
C SER A 533 -34.18 26.99 -33.16
N ALA A 534 -33.39 25.91 -33.04
CA ALA A 534 -32.43 25.38 -34.03
C ALA A 534 -31.24 26.25 -34.53
N GLN A 535 -30.07 25.58 -34.64
CA GLN A 535 -28.77 25.90 -35.31
C GLN A 535 -27.78 26.75 -34.48
N ALA A 536 -26.47 26.48 -34.39
CA ALA A 536 -25.54 25.84 -35.34
C ALA A 536 -24.31 25.16 -34.66
N ARG A 537 -23.56 24.41 -35.48
CA ARG A 537 -22.36 23.59 -35.22
C ARG A 537 -21.05 24.30 -35.63
N ASP A 538 -19.95 23.80 -35.05
CA ASP A 538 -18.54 23.70 -35.50
C ASP A 538 -17.63 24.95 -35.64
N ASP A 539 -16.48 24.94 -34.92
CA ASP A 539 -15.14 24.88 -35.52
C ASP A 539 -13.98 24.57 -34.53
N LEU A 540 -12.95 23.90 -35.03
CA LEU A 540 -11.83 23.17 -34.37
C LEU A 540 -10.55 23.99 -34.06
N LEU A 541 -9.93 23.69 -32.90
CA LEU A 541 -8.56 23.12 -32.70
C LEU A 541 -7.37 23.65 -33.54
N ILE A 542 -6.41 24.42 -32.96
CA ILE A 542 -4.92 24.34 -33.13
C ILE A 542 -4.21 25.17 -32.02
N ARG A 543 -3.38 24.55 -31.14
CA ARG A 543 -1.95 24.89 -30.87
C ARG A 543 -1.37 24.11 -29.68
N ALA A 544 -0.52 23.16 -30.05
CA ALA A 544 0.31 22.35 -29.18
C ALA A 544 1.53 23.11 -28.61
N VAL A 545 1.94 22.61 -27.45
CA VAL A 545 3.16 22.83 -26.67
C VAL A 545 4.41 23.06 -27.53
N LYS A 546 5.00 24.24 -27.40
CA LYS A 546 6.43 24.51 -27.63
C LYS A 546 6.86 25.70 -26.76
N ARG A 547 7.73 25.45 -25.76
CA ARG A 547 8.90 26.28 -25.41
C ARG A 547 9.67 25.69 -24.21
N ARG A 548 10.72 24.92 -24.53
CA ARG A 548 12.02 25.00 -23.84
C ARG A 548 12.96 25.70 -24.83
N ILE A 549 13.53 26.84 -24.47
CA ILE A 549 14.83 27.33 -24.96
C ILE A 549 15.55 28.00 -23.77
N PRO A 550 16.85 27.68 -23.55
CA PRO A 550 17.68 28.22 -22.47
C PRO A 550 18.41 29.52 -22.89
N GLY A 551 18.93 30.29 -21.92
CA GLY A 551 20.04 31.23 -22.16
C GLY A 551 19.95 32.60 -21.46
N SER A 552 20.74 32.74 -20.40
CA SER A 552 21.65 33.87 -20.08
C SER A 552 21.22 35.35 -20.22
N TRP A 553 21.28 36.03 -19.07
CA TRP A 553 21.91 37.34 -18.81
C TRP A 553 21.31 38.68 -19.31
N ARG A 554 21.18 39.55 -18.29
CA ARG A 554 21.36 41.02 -18.19
C ARG A 554 20.16 41.97 -18.27
N GLU A 555 20.17 42.81 -17.22
CA GLU A 555 19.71 44.21 -17.12
C GLU A 555 18.19 44.41 -17.18
N SER A 556 17.54 45.31 -16.46
CA SER A 556 17.79 46.20 -15.32
C SER A 556 16.49 47.01 -15.24
N VAL A 557 15.95 47.25 -14.04
CA VAL A 557 15.11 48.43 -13.70
C VAL A 557 13.78 48.61 -14.48
N PHE A 558 12.64 48.50 -13.79
CA PHE A 558 11.72 49.62 -13.54
C PHE A 558 10.52 49.17 -12.67
N ASP A 559 10.21 50.01 -11.69
CA ASP A 559 9.08 49.98 -10.75
C ASP A 559 7.71 49.76 -11.41
N TRP A 560 6.82 49.01 -10.75
CA TRP A 560 5.65 49.48 -9.97
C TRP A 560 4.96 48.30 -9.28
#